data_AF-A0AAW2CC08-F1
#
_entry.id   AF-A0AAW2CC08-F1
#
_cell.length_a   1.000
_cell.length_b   1.000
_cell.length_c   1.000
_cell.angle_alpha   90.00
_cell.angle_beta   90.00
_cell.angle_gamma   90.00
#
_symmetry.space_group_name_H-M   'P 1'
#
loop_
_entity.id
_entity.type
_entity.pdbx_description
1 polymer ?
#
loop_
_entity_poly.entity_id
_entity_poly.type
_entity_poly.pdbx_seq_one_letter_code
_entity_poly.pdbx_strand_id
1 'polypeptide(L)'
;MTVQTAVLIETLTALGAEVRWCSCNIFSTQDHAAAAIARDSAAVFAWKGETLEEYWWCTGKALDWGPGGGPDLIVDDGGDATLLIHEGVKAEEEYAKSGKLPDVNGCEHGEFRIVLRIIKDGCVWTPLGIGG
;
A
#
# COMPACT_ATOMS: atom_id res chain seq x y z
N MET A 1 5.53 -5.67 -11.08
CA MET A 1 5.67 -4.53 -12.04
C MET A 1 6.51 -4.95 -13.25
N THR A 2 5.89 -5.41 -14.33
CA THR A 2 6.60 -5.89 -15.54
C THR A 2 6.31 -5.02 -16.76
N VAL A 3 6.93 -5.33 -17.90
CA VAL A 3 6.60 -4.73 -19.21
C VAL A 3 5.12 -4.96 -19.57
N GLN A 4 4.54 -6.11 -19.21
CA GLN A 4 3.13 -6.39 -19.49
C GLN A 4 2.22 -5.54 -18.59
N THR A 5 2.56 -5.40 -17.31
CA THR A 5 1.85 -4.48 -16.41
C THR A 5 1.99 -3.03 -16.85
N ALA A 6 3.13 -2.63 -17.44
CA ALA A 6 3.31 -1.29 -17.99
C ALA A 6 2.24 -0.97 -19.07
N VAL A 7 1.97 -1.91 -19.98
CA VAL A 7 0.90 -1.74 -20.99
C VAL A 7 -0.48 -1.63 -20.34
N LEU A 8 -0.76 -2.39 -19.28
CA LEU A 8 -2.00 -2.25 -18.52
C LEU A 8 -2.13 -0.84 -17.91
N ILE A 9 -1.08 -0.33 -17.26
CA ILE A 9 -1.06 1.00 -16.65
C ILE A 9 -1.27 2.09 -17.71
N GLU A 10 -0.57 2.00 -18.85
CA GLU A 10 -0.74 2.93 -19.97
C GLU A 10 -2.16 2.86 -20.56
N THR A 11 -2.79 1.68 -20.54
CA THR A 11 -4.18 1.53 -20.98
C THR A 11 -5.15 2.24 -20.02
N LEU A 12 -4.96 2.08 -18.71
CA LEU A 12 -5.80 2.75 -17.70
C LEU A 12 -5.67 4.27 -17.78
N THR A 13 -4.45 4.77 -17.90
CA THR A 13 -4.17 6.21 -18.02
C THR A 13 -4.68 6.77 -19.36
N ALA A 14 -4.55 6.02 -20.46
CA ALA A 14 -5.15 6.39 -21.75
C ALA A 14 -6.69 6.47 -21.70
N LEU A 15 -7.33 5.71 -20.80
CA LEU A 15 -8.77 5.78 -20.51
C LEU A 15 -9.15 6.88 -19.50
N GLY A 16 -8.18 7.65 -19.02
CA GLY A 16 -8.39 8.81 -18.15
C GLY A 16 -8.19 8.58 -16.65
N ALA A 17 -7.69 7.41 -16.24
CA ALA A 17 -7.38 7.16 -14.83
C ALA A 17 -6.08 7.86 -14.40
N GLU A 18 -6.07 8.43 -13.20
CA GLU A 18 -4.83 8.64 -12.45
C GLU A 18 -4.45 7.32 -11.78
N VAL A 19 -3.16 6.98 -11.75
CA VAL A 19 -2.70 5.67 -11.32
C VAL A 19 -1.50 5.76 -10.39
N ARG A 20 -1.53 4.98 -9.31
CA ARG A 20 -0.40 4.69 -8.41
C ARG A 20 -0.19 3.18 -8.39
N TRP A 21 1.06 2.73 -8.36
CA TRP A 21 1.37 1.31 -8.53
C TRP A 21 2.54 0.83 -7.66
N CYS A 22 2.43 -0.39 -7.15
CA CYS A 22 3.53 -1.15 -6.56
C CYS A 22 3.57 -2.56 -7.15
N SER A 23 4.67 -3.29 -6.93
CA SER A 23 4.72 -4.72 -7.28
C SER A 23 4.02 -5.56 -6.21
N CYS A 24 3.51 -6.74 -6.57
CA CYS A 24 2.99 -7.76 -5.63
C CYS A 24 4.03 -8.84 -5.28
N ASN A 25 5.30 -8.64 -5.67
CA ASN A 25 6.39 -9.56 -5.34
C ASN A 25 7.76 -8.86 -5.44
N ILE A 26 8.60 -9.10 -4.43
CA ILE A 26 9.93 -8.50 -4.28
C ILE A 26 10.92 -8.77 -5.42
N PHE A 27 10.70 -9.82 -6.22
CA PHE A 27 11.59 -10.17 -7.32
C PHE A 27 10.95 -10.02 -8.70
N SER A 28 9.67 -9.70 -8.81
CA SER A 28 8.97 -9.69 -10.10
C SER A 28 9.17 -8.41 -10.90
N THR A 29 9.64 -7.34 -10.27
CA THR A 29 9.84 -6.06 -10.96
C THR A 29 10.87 -6.17 -12.07
N GLN A 30 10.56 -5.55 -13.21
CA GLN A 30 11.49 -5.25 -14.28
C GLN A 30 11.80 -3.76 -14.24
N ASP A 31 12.98 -3.39 -13.74
CA ASP A 31 13.29 -1.99 -13.38
C ASP A 31 13.18 -1.02 -14.55
N HIS A 32 13.51 -1.46 -15.77
CA HIS A 32 13.35 -0.63 -16.97
C HIS A 32 11.88 -0.33 -17.30
N ALA A 33 10.96 -1.25 -17.01
CA ALA A 33 9.52 -1.02 -17.15
C ALA A 33 9.00 -0.09 -16.05
N ALA A 34 9.43 -0.31 -14.80
CA ALA A 34 9.09 0.56 -13.67
C ALA A 34 9.56 2.01 -13.94
N ALA A 35 10.80 2.19 -14.40
CA ALA A 35 11.36 3.50 -14.72
C ALA A 35 10.61 4.20 -15.88
N ALA A 36 10.22 3.47 -16.93
CA ALA A 36 9.46 4.03 -18.04
C ALA A 36 8.08 4.55 -17.58
N ILE A 37 7.35 3.75 -16.81
CA ILE A 37 6.03 4.14 -16.29
C ILE A 37 6.14 5.29 -15.28
N ALA A 38 7.13 5.25 -14.39
CA ALA A 38 7.38 6.32 -13.41
C ALA A 38 7.66 7.68 -14.08
N ARG A 39 8.33 7.65 -15.24
CA ARG A 39 8.66 8.87 -16.01
C ARG A 39 7.42 9.45 -16.70
N ASP A 40 6.60 8.59 -17.30
CA ASP A 40 5.65 9.05 -18.33
C ASP A 40 4.18 8.89 -17.96
N SER A 41 3.81 7.98 -17.05
CA SER A 41 2.43 7.49 -16.97
C SER A 41 1.82 7.47 -15.56
N ALA A 42 2.55 7.03 -14.53
CA ALA A 42 1.96 6.78 -13.21
C ALA A 42 3.00 6.92 -12.09
N ALA A 43 2.54 7.12 -10.85
CA ALA A 43 3.43 6.99 -9.70
C ALA A 43 3.76 5.51 -9.46
N VAL A 44 5.05 5.15 -9.44
CA VAL A 44 5.49 3.77 -9.27
C VAL A 44 6.43 3.65 -8.07
N PHE A 45 6.10 2.72 -7.17
CA PHE A 45 6.88 2.33 -6.01
C PHE A 45 7.22 0.85 -6.16
N ALA A 46 8.23 0.55 -6.97
CA ALA A 46 8.65 -0.82 -7.22
C ALA A 46 10.09 -0.88 -7.75
N TRP A 47 10.89 -1.80 -7.23
CA TRP A 47 12.19 -2.20 -7.80
C TRP A 47 12.42 -3.70 -7.63
N LYS A 48 13.39 -4.24 -8.37
CA LYS A 48 13.75 -5.64 -8.26
C LYS A 48 14.67 -5.87 -7.06
N GLY A 49 14.32 -6.84 -6.23
CA GLY A 49 15.11 -7.22 -5.05
C GLY A 49 14.80 -6.38 -3.82
N GLU A 50 13.57 -5.92 -3.68
CA GLU A 50 13.06 -5.30 -2.45
C GLU A 50 13.27 -6.19 -1.22
N THR A 51 13.49 -5.60 -0.06
CA THR A 51 13.23 -6.28 1.22
C THR A 51 11.72 -6.37 1.49
N LEU A 52 11.30 -7.19 2.47
CA LEU A 52 9.88 -7.22 2.86
C LEU A 52 9.42 -5.88 3.45
N GLU A 53 10.28 -5.16 4.16
CA GLU A 53 9.97 -3.82 4.67
C GLU A 53 9.75 -2.82 3.53
N GLU A 54 10.59 -2.87 2.50
CA GLU A 54 10.46 -2.03 1.30
C GLU A 54 9.19 -2.38 0.53
N TYR A 55 8.89 -3.67 0.36
CA TYR A 55 7.67 -4.16 -0.28
C TYR A 55 6.41 -3.58 0.35
N TRP A 56 6.26 -3.75 1.67
CA TRP A 56 5.06 -3.28 2.36
C TRP A 56 5.02 -1.73 2.44
N TRP A 57 6.18 -1.06 2.49
CA TRP A 57 6.24 0.39 2.34
C TRP A 57 5.73 0.84 0.96
N CYS A 58 6.13 0.16 -0.11
CA CYS A 58 5.66 0.41 -1.47
C CYS A 58 4.15 0.20 -1.57
N THR A 59 3.60 -0.85 -0.97
CA THR A 59 2.14 -1.09 -0.89
C THR A 59 1.43 0.07 -0.20
N GLY A 60 1.93 0.52 0.95
CA GLY A 60 1.39 1.69 1.64
C GLY A 60 1.46 2.96 0.78
N LYS A 61 2.55 3.19 0.04
CA LYS A 61 2.69 4.35 -0.84
C LYS A 61 1.79 4.31 -2.07
N ALA A 62 1.52 3.13 -2.63
CA ALA A 62 0.56 2.99 -3.72
C ALA A 62 -0.87 3.30 -3.27
N LEU A 63 -1.23 2.97 -2.01
CA LEU A 63 -2.54 3.26 -1.42
C LEU A 63 -2.68 4.68 -0.85
N ASP A 64 -1.59 5.37 -0.56
CA ASP A 64 -1.60 6.74 -0.04
C ASP A 64 -1.76 7.78 -1.17
N TRP A 65 -2.98 8.27 -1.36
CA TRP A 65 -3.33 9.34 -2.30
C TRP A 65 -3.25 10.75 -1.69
N GLY A 66 -2.80 10.87 -0.44
CA GLY A 66 -2.75 12.14 0.28
C GLY A 66 -4.14 12.65 0.73
N PRO A 67 -4.26 13.94 1.10
CA PRO A 67 -5.44 14.48 1.77
C PRO A 67 -6.70 14.53 0.89
N GLY A 68 -6.57 14.37 -0.43
CA GLY A 68 -7.70 14.26 -1.35
C GLY A 68 -8.45 12.93 -1.25
N GLY A 69 -7.87 11.93 -0.57
CA GLY A 69 -8.42 10.59 -0.48
C GLY A 69 -8.16 9.76 -1.75
N GLY A 70 -8.59 8.49 -1.68
CA GLY A 70 -8.36 7.47 -2.70
C GLY A 70 -7.78 6.19 -2.08
N PRO A 71 -7.61 5.11 -2.87
CA PRO A 71 -8.07 4.96 -4.26
C PRO A 71 -9.59 4.70 -4.36
N ASP A 72 -10.18 5.04 -5.50
CA ASP A 72 -11.56 4.62 -5.85
C ASP A 72 -11.64 3.15 -6.32
N LEU A 73 -10.56 2.66 -6.95
CA LEU A 73 -10.47 1.33 -7.53
C LEU A 73 -9.13 0.69 -7.16
N ILE A 74 -9.15 -0.63 -6.91
CA ILE A 74 -7.95 -1.42 -6.63
C ILE A 74 -7.85 -2.53 -7.67
N VAL A 75 -6.67 -2.68 -8.27
CA VAL A 75 -6.28 -3.86 -9.04
C VAL A 75 -5.26 -4.62 -8.21
N ASP A 76 -5.60 -5.84 -7.79
CA ASP A 76 -4.80 -6.63 -6.86
C ASP A 76 -4.48 -8.00 -7.45
N ASP A 77 -3.28 -8.50 -7.15
CA ASP A 77 -2.80 -9.82 -7.55
C ASP A 77 -2.05 -10.42 -6.35
N GLY A 78 -2.66 -11.44 -5.73
CA GLY A 78 -2.20 -12.02 -4.46
C GLY A 78 -2.96 -11.51 -3.24
N GLY A 79 -3.55 -10.30 -3.28
CA GLY A 79 -4.48 -9.82 -2.26
C GLY A 79 -3.85 -8.98 -1.14
N ASP A 80 -2.59 -8.58 -1.25
CA ASP A 80 -1.87 -7.90 -0.16
C ASP A 80 -2.32 -6.45 0.06
N ALA A 81 -2.67 -5.73 -1.01
CA ALA A 81 -3.24 -4.38 -0.87
C ALA A 81 -4.62 -4.46 -0.19
N THR A 82 -5.42 -5.44 -0.60
CA THR A 82 -6.71 -5.75 0.02
C THR A 82 -6.54 -6.12 1.50
N LEU A 83 -5.58 -6.99 1.83
CA LEU A 83 -5.27 -7.38 3.21
C LEU A 83 -4.88 -6.17 4.07
N LEU A 84 -3.98 -5.31 3.57
CA LEU A 84 -3.53 -4.14 4.32
C LEU A 84 -4.71 -3.21 4.69
N ILE A 85 -5.66 -3.01 3.77
CA ILE A 85 -6.86 -2.22 4.02
C ILE A 85 -7.75 -2.89 5.06
N HIS A 86 -8.04 -4.18 4.89
CA HIS A 86 -8.93 -4.91 5.81
C HIS A 86 -8.35 -4.99 7.23
N GLU A 87 -7.05 -5.23 7.38
CA GLU A 87 -6.38 -5.23 8.69
C GLU A 87 -6.26 -3.81 9.27
N GLY A 88 -6.05 -2.79 8.44
CA GLY A 88 -6.09 -1.39 8.85
C GLY A 88 -7.43 -1.00 9.45
N VAL A 89 -8.54 -1.28 8.77
CA VAL A 89 -9.90 -1.02 9.26
C VAL A 89 -10.17 -1.75 10.59
N LYS A 90 -9.77 -3.03 10.71
CA LYS A 90 -9.91 -3.77 11.98
C LYS A 90 -9.15 -3.10 13.12
N ALA A 91 -7.94 -2.63 12.86
CA ALA A 91 -7.12 -1.94 13.86
C ALA A 91 -7.72 -0.59 14.26
N GLU A 92 -8.21 0.19 13.31
CA GLU A 92 -8.89 1.47 13.55
C GLU A 92 -10.17 1.27 14.38
N GLU A 93 -10.97 0.25 14.07
CA GLU A 93 -12.15 -0.09 14.85
C GLU A 93 -11.82 -0.51 16.29
N GLU A 94 -10.79 -1.34 16.49
CA GLU A 94 -10.37 -1.76 17.82
C GLU A 94 -9.85 -0.56 18.63
N TYR A 95 -9.06 0.30 17.99
CA TYR A 95 -8.59 1.53 18.62
C TYR A 95 -9.75 2.45 19.01
N ALA A 96 -10.75 2.63 18.14
CA ALA A 96 -11.93 3.44 18.44
C ALA A 96 -12.73 2.89 19.64
N LYS A 97 -12.76 1.56 19.82
CA LYS A 97 -13.49 0.88 20.91
C LYS A 97 -12.72 0.88 22.23
N SER A 98 -11.41 0.63 22.19
CA SER A 98 -10.62 0.30 23.39
C SER A 98 -9.37 1.15 23.59
N GLY A 99 -9.02 2.00 22.62
CA GLY A 99 -7.77 2.78 22.60
C GLY A 99 -6.52 1.93 22.39
N LYS A 100 -6.67 0.63 22.08
CA LYS A 100 -5.53 -0.27 21.87
C LYS A 100 -4.96 -0.12 20.46
N LEU A 101 -3.65 0.04 20.39
CA LEU A 101 -2.89 0.02 19.13
C LEU A 101 -2.54 -1.43 18.73
N PRO A 102 -2.23 -1.68 17.45
CA PRO A 102 -1.72 -2.97 17.00
C PRO A 102 -0.52 -3.46 17.84
N ASP A 103 -0.59 -4.72 18.29
CA ASP A 103 0.51 -5.37 19.03
C ASP A 103 1.55 -5.96 18.07
N VAL A 104 2.50 -5.11 17.67
CA VAL A 104 3.62 -5.49 16.82
C VAL A 104 4.55 -6.50 17.51
N ASN A 105 4.75 -6.40 18.83
CA ASN A 105 5.73 -7.21 19.54
C ASN A 105 5.21 -8.63 19.85
N GLY A 106 3.89 -8.77 20.00
CA GLY A 106 3.22 -10.07 20.17
C GLY A 106 3.08 -10.90 18.90
N CYS A 107 3.36 -10.34 17.72
CA CYS A 107 3.25 -11.06 16.45
C CYS A 107 4.48 -11.94 16.17
N GLU A 108 4.31 -13.26 16.11
CA GLU A 108 5.39 -14.21 15.80
C GLU A 108 5.70 -14.32 14.30
N HIS A 109 4.73 -14.03 13.43
CA HIS A 109 4.92 -14.08 11.97
C HIS A 109 5.73 -12.88 11.49
N GLY A 110 6.95 -13.13 10.98
CA GLY A 110 7.91 -12.08 10.65
C GLY A 110 7.38 -11.02 9.68
N GLU A 111 6.72 -11.45 8.60
CA GLU A 111 6.16 -10.51 7.60
C GLU A 111 4.93 -9.75 8.13
N PHE A 112 3.95 -10.44 8.72
CA PHE A 112 2.78 -9.79 9.31
C PHE A 112 3.14 -8.78 10.41
N ARG A 113 4.27 -8.96 11.11
CA ARG A 113 4.81 -7.96 12.02
C ARG A 113 5.11 -6.63 11.33
N ILE A 114 5.59 -6.67 10.08
CA ILE A 114 5.86 -5.48 9.25
C ILE A 114 4.52 -4.80 8.90
N VAL A 115 3.52 -5.57 8.50
CA VAL A 115 2.15 -5.07 8.22
C VAL A 115 1.58 -4.34 9.44
N LEU A 116 1.63 -4.96 10.62
CA LEU A 116 1.14 -4.35 11.86
C LEU A 116 1.90 -3.06 12.21
N ARG A 117 3.21 -3.00 11.92
CA ARG A 117 4.01 -1.79 12.11
C ARG A 117 3.55 -0.67 11.18
N ILE A 118 3.31 -0.96 9.91
CA ILE A 118 2.82 0.01 8.94
C ILE A 118 1.45 0.54 9.34
N ILE A 119 0.52 -0.33 9.74
CA ILE A 119 -0.81 0.10 10.22
C ILE A 119 -0.63 1.01 11.45
N LYS A 120 0.18 0.58 12.42
CA LYS A 120 0.46 1.36 13.64
C LYS A 120 1.06 2.73 13.35
N ASP A 121 1.94 2.85 12.36
CA ASP A 121 2.64 4.11 12.07
C ASP A 121 1.87 5.00 11.07
N GLY A 122 1.02 4.41 10.22
CA GLY A 122 0.31 5.08 9.12
C GLY A 122 -1.07 5.63 9.48
N CYS A 123 -1.74 5.11 10.51
CA CYS A 123 -3.06 5.59 10.92
C CYS A 123 -2.97 6.82 11.83
N VAL A 124 -3.93 7.74 11.68
CA VAL A 124 -4.11 8.86 12.61
C VAL A 124 -4.93 8.38 13.80
N TRP A 125 -4.22 8.07 14.89
CA TRP A 125 -4.81 7.59 16.14
C TRP A 125 -5.31 8.76 17.00
N THR A 126 -6.40 9.41 16.59
CA THR A 126 -7.08 10.38 17.46
C THR A 126 -8.22 9.69 18.19
N PRO A 127 -8.19 9.61 19.53
CA PRO A 127 -9.37 9.21 20.29
C PRO A 127 -10.47 10.22 19.96
N LEU A 128 -11.64 9.74 19.53
CA LEU A 128 -12.84 10.56 19.47
C LEU A 128 -13.10 11.11 20.88
N GLY A 129 -12.64 12.33 21.13
CA GLY A 129 -12.68 12.99 22.41
C GLY A 129 -12.87 14.49 22.20
N ILE A 130 -14.13 14.91 22.12
CA ILE A 130 -14.67 16.17 22.67
C ILE A 130 -13.65 17.31 22.86
N GLY A 131 -13.73 18.34 22.01
CA GLY A 131 -13.35 19.71 22.39
C GLY A 131 -12.09 20.29 21.73
N GLY A 132 -12.33 21.28 20.87
CA GLY A 132 -11.39 22.21 20.27
C GLY A 132 -12.10 23.08 19.26
#